data_AF-A0A817WHM4-F1
#
_entry.id   AF-A0A817WHM4-F1
#
_cell.length_a   1.000
_cell.length_b   1.000
_cell.length_c   1.000
_cell.angle_alpha   90.00
_cell.angle_beta   90.00
_cell.angle_gamma   90.00
#
_symmetry.space_group_name_H-M   'P 1'
#
loop_
_entity.id
_entity.type
_entity.pdbx_description
1 polymer ?
#
loop_
_entity_poly.entity_id
_entity_poly.type
_entity_poly.pdbx_seq_one_letter_code
_entity_poly.pdbx_strand_id
1 'polypeptide(L)'
;MKNFCRKFKNQAIFDIINNLGSLLPRLIFSTLEESAYVYFQQTLSRTKDEHIQDDQWQEEQLSSPSGQKTIKFNALTFYNYLLRFVTIISLLVITFGIPYSSTLLYIYGGSNLIEDSGPTLLRLYCIYILFLAINGITEAFSQATMSIKQLKNYKNTISIFALIYFGIFYILINKIGIYGIIIANCLNMLLRIITNIYYVNQYFDWTIQWSKPFQFSYYYVLILVFSLFICYYTEKCSSQSVQHPLSNKREALRLKNLLPSMLCKLVISSKAISCAPITFNRVIQTLLDEKTPPIS
;
A
#
# COMPACT_ATOMS: atom_id res chain seq x y z
N MET A 1 23.82 -31.10 15.75
CA MET A 1 24.35 -30.52 14.49
C MET A 1 23.27 -30.23 13.44
N LYS A 2 22.44 -31.20 13.02
CA LYS A 2 21.40 -30.98 11.97
C LYS A 2 20.36 -29.88 12.30
N ASN A 3 19.86 -29.81 13.53
CA ASN A 3 18.93 -28.75 13.97
C ASN A 3 19.58 -27.37 13.99
N PHE A 4 20.89 -27.31 14.27
CA PHE A 4 21.66 -26.08 14.26
C PHE A 4 21.82 -25.57 12.82
N CYS A 5 22.31 -26.39 11.88
CA CYS A 5 22.44 -26.01 10.48
C CYS A 5 21.11 -25.59 9.83
N ARG A 6 20.00 -26.26 10.17
CA ARG A 6 18.67 -25.89 9.68
C ARG A 6 18.23 -24.50 10.18
N LYS A 7 18.60 -24.13 11.41
CA LYS A 7 18.33 -22.80 11.97
C LYS A 7 19.09 -21.70 11.21
N PHE A 8 20.38 -21.92 10.90
CA PHE A 8 21.17 -20.97 10.08
C PHE A 8 20.65 -20.87 8.65
N LYS A 9 20.27 -21.99 8.03
CA LYS A 9 19.69 -21.99 6.68
C LYS A 9 18.41 -21.16 6.63
N ASN A 10 17.49 -21.37 7.58
CA ASN A 10 16.27 -20.57 7.67
C ASN A 10 16.57 -19.09 7.90
N GLN A 11 17.53 -18.75 8.77
CA GLN A 11 17.91 -17.36 9.00
C GLN A 11 18.44 -16.68 7.72
N ALA A 12 19.31 -17.35 6.98
CA ALA A 12 19.83 -16.84 5.72
C ALA A 12 18.70 -16.61 4.69
N ILE A 13 17.76 -17.56 4.58
CA ILE A 13 16.59 -17.42 3.69
C ILE A 13 15.71 -16.24 4.12
N PHE A 14 15.48 -16.07 5.41
CA PHE A 14 14.74 -14.93 5.94
C PHE A 14 15.42 -13.60 5.61
N ASP A 15 16.74 -13.50 5.79
CA ASP A 15 17.48 -12.27 5.51
C ASP A 15 17.37 -11.90 4.01
N ILE A 16 17.48 -12.90 3.12
CA ILE A 16 17.28 -12.72 1.68
C ILE A 16 15.85 -12.21 1.39
N ILE A 17 14.83 -12.86 1.95
CA ILE A 17 13.43 -12.49 1.71
C ILE A 17 13.10 -11.12 2.29
N ASN A 18 13.63 -10.80 3.46
CA ASN A 18 13.43 -9.50 4.09
C ASN A 18 14.04 -8.40 3.22
N ASN A 19 15.24 -8.60 2.68
CA ASN A 19 15.87 -7.66 1.77
C ASN A 19 15.06 -7.50 0.47
N LEU A 20 14.66 -8.61 -0.16
CA LEU A 20 13.85 -8.60 -1.39
C LEU A 20 12.49 -7.94 -1.19
N GLY A 21 11.76 -8.33 -0.15
CA GLY A 21 10.43 -7.82 0.17
C GLY A 21 10.46 -6.33 0.56
N SER A 22 11.54 -5.87 1.20
CA SER A 22 11.67 -4.47 1.63
C SER A 22 11.91 -3.49 0.49
N LEU A 23 12.21 -3.96 -0.74
CA LEU A 23 12.48 -3.08 -1.88
C LEU A 23 11.29 -2.17 -2.20
N LEU A 24 10.09 -2.73 -2.29
CA LEU A 24 8.89 -1.96 -2.61
C LEU A 24 8.60 -0.88 -1.55
N PRO A 25 8.54 -1.21 -0.23
CA PRO A 25 8.42 -0.21 0.80
C PRO A 25 9.51 0.88 0.75
N ARG A 26 10.78 0.50 0.54
CA ARG A 26 11.89 1.46 0.51
C ARG A 26 11.83 2.41 -0.69
N LEU A 27 11.44 1.92 -1.85
CA LEU A 27 11.46 2.71 -3.08
C LEU A 27 10.19 3.54 -3.27
N ILE A 28 9.03 2.97 -2.98
CA ILE A 28 7.73 3.61 -3.27
C ILE A 28 7.12 4.20 -2.00
N PHE A 29 7.02 3.43 -0.92
CA PHE A 29 6.30 3.92 0.26
C PHE A 29 7.10 4.95 1.05
N SER A 30 8.43 4.78 1.18
CA SER A 30 9.29 5.77 1.84
C SER A 30 9.27 7.11 1.11
N THR A 31 9.32 7.09 -0.22
CA THR A 31 9.28 8.33 -1.02
C THR A 31 7.92 9.00 -0.94
N LEU A 32 6.83 8.23 -0.95
CA LEU A 32 5.49 8.75 -0.70
C LEU A 32 5.33 9.31 0.71
N GLU A 33 5.88 8.63 1.72
CA GLU A 33 5.85 9.06 3.12
C GLU A 33 6.53 10.42 3.31
N GLU A 34 7.74 10.58 2.77
CA GLU A 34 8.49 11.84 2.81
C GLU A 34 7.74 12.97 2.08
N SER A 35 7.20 12.69 0.89
CA SER A 35 6.43 13.68 0.13
C SER A 35 5.15 14.10 0.84
N ALA A 36 4.45 13.14 1.47
CA ALA A 36 3.24 13.40 2.24
C ALA A 36 3.54 14.23 3.50
N TYR A 37 4.62 13.90 4.21
CA TYR A 37 5.08 14.65 5.38
C TYR A 37 5.31 16.13 5.04
N VAL A 38 6.08 16.40 3.98
CA VAL A 38 6.37 17.78 3.53
C VAL A 38 5.09 18.51 3.14
N TYR A 39 4.19 17.85 2.39
CA TYR A 39 2.90 18.43 2.00
C TYR A 39 2.06 18.83 3.22
N PHE A 40 1.90 17.93 4.19
CA PHE A 40 1.09 18.21 5.38
C PHE A 40 1.70 19.29 6.25
N GLN A 41 3.03 19.28 6.41
CA GLN A 41 3.74 20.31 7.16
C GLN A 41 3.54 21.68 6.51
N GLN A 42 3.73 21.81 5.20
CA GLN A 42 3.58 23.10 4.51
C GLN A 42 2.13 23.60 4.50
N THR A 43 1.17 22.69 4.28
CA THR A 43 -0.25 23.05 4.14
C THR A 43 -0.86 23.42 5.49
N LEU A 44 -0.47 22.74 6.58
CA LEU A 44 -1.08 22.90 7.90
C LEU A 44 -0.28 23.81 8.85
N SER A 45 1.01 24.05 8.61
CA SER A 45 1.79 25.05 9.38
C SER A 45 1.41 26.49 9.02
N ARG A 46 0.98 26.75 7.77
CA ARG A 46 0.41 28.06 7.37
C ARG A 46 -0.79 28.47 8.23
N THR A 47 -1.46 27.50 8.84
CA THR A 47 -2.59 27.74 9.76
C THR A 47 -2.17 27.99 11.22
N LYS A 48 -0.92 27.67 11.60
CA LYS A 48 -0.40 27.81 12.99
C LYS A 48 0.31 29.14 13.23
N ASP A 49 0.93 29.72 12.19
CA ASP A 49 1.76 30.92 12.33
C ASP A 49 0.96 32.24 12.33
N GLU A 50 -0.34 32.22 12.06
CA GLU A 50 -1.23 33.41 12.13
C GLU A 50 -1.46 33.94 13.57
N HIS A 51 -0.85 33.34 14.59
CA HIS A 51 -0.94 33.81 15.98
C HIS A 51 0.28 34.59 16.49
N ILE A 52 1.33 34.81 15.67
CA ILE A 52 2.52 35.57 16.10
C ILE A 52 2.91 36.63 15.05
N GLN A 53 2.43 37.85 15.33
CA GLN A 53 2.94 39.18 14.94
C GLN A 53 2.80 39.67 13.48
N ASP A 54 2.11 40.83 13.41
CA ASP A 54 2.42 42.03 12.62
C ASP A 54 3.36 41.84 11.43
N ASP A 55 2.81 41.84 10.22
CA ASP A 55 3.17 42.86 9.24
C ASP A 55 2.15 42.93 8.11
N GLN A 56 1.87 44.16 7.71
CA GLN A 56 0.88 44.53 6.71
C GLN A 56 1.24 44.04 5.30
N TRP A 57 0.19 43.96 4.47
CA TRP A 57 0.13 43.80 3.01
C TRP A 57 -0.25 42.38 2.52
N GLN A 58 -1.56 42.26 2.23
CA GLN A 58 -2.26 41.26 1.39
C GLN A 58 -2.51 39.85 1.94
N GLU A 59 -3.44 39.68 2.90
CA GLU A 59 -4.17 38.40 3.01
C GLU A 59 -5.54 38.46 3.71
N GLU A 60 -6.37 39.47 3.44
CA GLU A 60 -7.70 39.61 4.09
C GLU A 60 -8.79 38.68 3.53
N GLN A 61 -8.46 37.70 2.68
CA GLN A 61 -9.41 36.67 2.23
C GLN A 61 -9.23 35.29 2.87
N LEU A 62 -8.16 35.03 3.62
CA LEU A 62 -7.90 33.72 4.24
C LEU A 62 -8.15 33.67 5.76
N SER A 63 -8.35 34.82 6.41
CA SER A 63 -8.55 34.96 7.87
C SER A 63 -9.98 34.66 8.36
N SER A 64 -10.86 34.19 7.48
CA SER A 64 -12.22 33.81 7.85
C SER A 64 -12.20 32.37 8.43
N PRO A 65 -12.96 32.04 9.49
CA PRO A 65 -13.04 30.66 10.02
C PRO A 65 -13.47 29.61 8.97
N SER A 66 -14.02 30.06 7.83
CA SER A 66 -14.28 29.24 6.64
C SER A 66 -13.02 28.85 5.84
N GLY A 67 -12.00 29.71 5.78
CA GLY A 67 -10.74 29.49 5.06
C GLY A 67 -9.90 28.36 5.68
N GLN A 68 -9.66 28.44 6.99
CA GLN A 68 -8.95 27.38 7.73
C GLN A 68 -9.69 26.04 7.70
N LYS A 69 -11.03 26.07 7.75
CA LYS A 69 -11.86 24.86 7.60
C LYS A 69 -11.69 24.22 6.23
N THR A 70 -11.58 25.02 5.18
CA THR A 70 -11.36 24.57 3.80
C THR A 70 -9.98 23.93 3.63
N ILE A 71 -8.92 24.52 4.20
CA ILE A 71 -7.57 23.96 4.16
C ILE A 71 -7.51 22.60 4.88
N LYS A 72 -8.07 22.51 6.09
CA LYS A 72 -8.15 21.23 6.82
C LYS A 72 -8.93 20.17 6.06
N PHE A 73 -10.04 20.54 5.44
CA PHE A 73 -10.84 19.63 4.62
C PHE A 73 -10.06 19.10 3.40
N ASN A 74 -9.34 19.97 2.70
CA ASN A 74 -8.49 19.58 1.57
C ASN A 74 -7.35 18.66 2.01
N ALA A 75 -6.72 18.94 3.15
CA ALA A 75 -5.68 18.08 3.72
C ALA A 75 -6.22 16.69 4.11
N LEU A 76 -7.41 16.62 4.74
CA LEU A 76 -8.08 15.36 5.05
C LEU A 76 -8.43 14.57 3.78
N THR A 77 -8.91 15.27 2.76
CA THR A 77 -9.26 14.68 1.45
C THR A 77 -8.02 14.09 0.79
N PHE A 78 -6.91 14.84 0.74
CA PHE A 78 -5.63 14.35 0.23
C PHE A 78 -5.10 13.15 1.03
N TYR A 79 -5.15 13.22 2.37
CA TYR A 79 -4.79 12.11 3.25
C TYR A 79 -5.58 10.84 2.94
N ASN A 80 -6.90 10.94 2.77
CA ASN A 80 -7.73 9.79 2.42
C ASN A 80 -7.41 9.23 1.03
N TYR A 81 -7.11 10.08 0.04
CA TYR A 81 -6.69 9.63 -1.29
C TYR A 81 -5.34 8.91 -1.25
N LEU A 82 -4.35 9.43 -0.53
CA LEU A 82 -3.05 8.76 -0.35
C LEU A 82 -3.21 7.42 0.36
N LEU A 83 -3.98 7.38 1.45
CA LEU A 83 -4.19 6.15 2.21
C LEU A 83 -4.89 5.08 1.37
N ARG A 84 -5.89 5.47 0.56
CA ARG A 84 -6.52 4.61 -0.44
C ARG A 84 -5.52 4.10 -1.46
N PHE A 85 -4.72 4.99 -2.02
CA PHE A 85 -3.74 4.68 -3.06
C PHE A 85 -2.71 3.63 -2.58
N VAL A 86 -2.08 3.86 -1.42
CA VAL A 86 -1.07 2.92 -0.89
C VAL A 86 -1.70 1.59 -0.47
N THR A 87 -2.95 1.60 0.00
CA THR A 87 -3.71 0.38 0.31
C THR A 87 -3.99 -0.42 -0.96
N ILE A 88 -4.41 0.24 -2.04
CA ILE A 88 -4.66 -0.41 -3.33
C ILE A 88 -3.39 -1.08 -3.87
N ILE A 89 -2.26 -0.38 -3.86
CA ILE A 89 -0.96 -0.95 -4.29
C ILE A 89 -0.60 -2.17 -3.44
N SER A 90 -0.73 -2.06 -2.12
CA SER A 90 -0.39 -3.15 -1.21
C SER A 90 -1.31 -4.36 -1.38
N LEU A 91 -2.60 -4.14 -1.64
CA LEU A 91 -3.55 -5.22 -1.96
C LEU A 91 -3.20 -5.91 -3.27
N LEU A 92 -2.75 -5.18 -4.30
CA LEU A 92 -2.23 -5.80 -5.53
C LEU A 92 -1.01 -6.67 -5.25
N VAL A 93 -0.10 -6.21 -4.39
CA VAL A 93 1.09 -6.98 -3.97
C VAL A 93 0.68 -8.24 -3.22
N ILE A 94 -0.37 -8.20 -2.38
CA ILE A 94 -0.91 -9.39 -1.73
C ILE A 94 -1.52 -10.34 -2.77
N THR A 95 -2.37 -9.81 -3.66
CA THR A 95 -3.09 -10.60 -4.65
C THR A 95 -2.18 -11.35 -5.61
N PHE A 96 -1.09 -10.72 -6.07
CA PHE A 96 -0.14 -11.37 -6.98
C PHE A 96 1.05 -12.00 -6.25
N GLY A 97 1.53 -11.37 -5.18
CA GLY A 97 2.74 -11.81 -4.47
C GLY A 97 2.56 -13.13 -3.72
N ILE A 98 1.39 -13.40 -3.14
CA ILE A 98 1.12 -14.68 -2.48
C ILE A 98 1.19 -15.87 -3.46
N PRO A 99 0.37 -15.91 -4.52
CA PRO A 99 0.32 -17.05 -5.45
C PRO A 99 1.61 -17.21 -6.26
N TYR A 100 2.27 -16.10 -6.64
CA TYR A 100 3.51 -16.14 -7.41
C TYR A 100 4.79 -16.17 -6.56
N SER A 101 4.68 -16.26 -5.23
CA SER A 101 5.82 -16.27 -4.29
C SER A 101 6.88 -17.33 -4.65
N SER A 102 6.47 -18.56 -4.94
CA SER A 102 7.39 -19.65 -5.31
C SER A 102 8.11 -19.38 -6.63
N THR A 103 7.39 -18.85 -7.63
CA THR A 103 7.96 -18.50 -8.94
C THR A 103 8.94 -17.34 -8.82
N LEU A 104 8.60 -16.32 -8.02
CA LEU A 104 9.45 -15.15 -7.81
C LEU A 104 10.76 -15.53 -7.11
N LEU A 105 10.68 -16.42 -6.11
CA LEU A 105 11.88 -16.95 -5.44
C LEU A 105 12.72 -17.85 -6.36
N TYR A 106 12.08 -18.64 -7.24
CA TYR A 106 12.80 -19.42 -8.24
C TYR A 106 13.65 -18.55 -9.16
N ILE A 107 13.06 -17.46 -9.66
CA ILE A 107 13.73 -16.52 -10.55
C ILE A 107 14.87 -15.82 -9.81
N TYR A 108 14.67 -15.48 -8.54
CA TYR A 108 15.64 -14.71 -7.77
C TYR A 108 16.85 -15.54 -7.31
N GLY A 109 16.64 -16.75 -6.78
CA GLY A 109 17.71 -17.55 -6.15
C GLY A 109 17.62 -19.06 -6.36
N GLY A 110 16.80 -19.52 -7.31
CA GLY A 110 16.72 -20.92 -7.72
C GLY A 110 15.99 -21.84 -6.74
N SER A 111 16.12 -23.16 -6.96
CA SER A 111 15.40 -24.20 -6.21
C SER A 111 15.70 -24.22 -4.71
N ASN A 112 16.91 -23.79 -4.31
CA ASN A 112 17.35 -23.77 -2.92
C ASN A 112 16.48 -22.88 -2.01
N LEU A 113 15.84 -21.84 -2.56
CA LEU A 113 14.94 -20.95 -1.79
C LEU A 113 13.50 -21.47 -1.71
N ILE A 114 13.13 -22.42 -2.57
CA ILE A 114 11.75 -22.92 -2.70
C ILE A 114 11.52 -24.16 -1.85
N GLU A 115 12.52 -25.02 -1.74
CA GLU A 115 12.43 -26.28 -1.00
C GLU A 115 12.25 -26.08 0.53
N ASP A 116 12.50 -24.87 1.03
CA ASP A 116 12.42 -24.54 2.46
C ASP A 116 11.27 -23.57 2.81
N SER A 117 11.43 -22.80 3.89
CA SER A 117 10.48 -21.82 4.43
C SER A 117 10.25 -20.59 3.55
N GLY A 118 10.92 -20.50 2.40
CA GLY A 118 11.01 -19.29 1.59
C GLY A 118 9.66 -18.80 1.04
N PRO A 119 8.89 -19.60 0.29
CA PRO A 119 7.61 -19.16 -0.26
C PRO A 119 6.65 -18.67 0.83
N THR A 120 6.57 -19.37 1.96
CA THR A 120 5.73 -18.97 3.10
C THR A 120 6.20 -17.66 3.73
N LEU A 121 7.51 -17.46 3.90
CA LEU A 121 8.07 -16.21 4.41
C LEU A 121 7.75 -15.03 3.48
N LEU A 122 7.88 -15.22 2.17
CA LEU A 122 7.55 -14.18 1.20
C LEU A 122 6.05 -13.85 1.19
N ARG A 123 5.17 -14.86 1.31
CA ARG A 123 3.71 -14.66 1.45
C ARG A 123 3.37 -13.82 2.68
N LEU A 124 3.97 -14.12 3.84
CA LEU A 124 3.81 -13.32 5.05
C LEU A 124 4.33 -11.90 4.86
N TYR A 125 5.45 -11.75 4.15
CA TYR A 125 6.00 -10.43 3.84
C TYR A 125 5.06 -9.60 2.95
N CYS A 126 4.40 -10.22 1.96
CA CYS A 126 3.39 -9.54 1.14
C CYS A 126 2.26 -8.95 2.00
N ILE A 127 1.83 -9.66 3.04
CA ILE A 127 0.85 -9.14 4.01
C ILE A 127 1.45 -7.99 4.82
N TYR A 128 2.71 -8.13 5.26
CA TYR A 128 3.40 -7.10 6.02
C TYR A 128 3.56 -5.77 5.26
N ILE A 129 3.73 -5.81 3.94
CA ILE A 129 3.79 -4.63 3.06
C ILE A 129 2.54 -3.74 3.21
N LEU A 130 1.35 -4.31 3.40
CA LEU A 130 0.13 -3.55 3.66
C LEU A 130 0.20 -2.75 4.96
N PHE A 131 0.72 -3.36 6.02
CA PHE A 131 0.90 -2.66 7.30
C PHE A 131 1.94 -1.55 7.19
N LEU A 132 3.05 -1.78 6.47
CA LEU A 132 4.06 -0.76 6.21
C LEU A 132 3.49 0.45 5.47
N ALA A 133 2.72 0.21 4.40
CA ALA A 133 2.07 1.25 3.60
C ALA A 133 1.15 2.15 4.42
N ILE A 134 0.24 1.54 5.18
CA ILE A 134 -0.74 2.27 6.00
C ILE A 134 -0.02 2.99 7.14
N ASN A 135 0.95 2.35 7.79
CA ASN A 135 1.73 2.98 8.86
C ASN A 135 2.45 4.23 8.35
N GLY A 136 3.19 4.16 7.23
CA GLY A 136 3.94 5.29 6.69
C GLY A 136 3.08 6.54 6.49
N ILE A 137 1.94 6.43 5.79
CA ILE A 137 1.06 7.59 5.54
C ILE A 137 0.40 8.12 6.82
N THR A 138 -0.10 7.23 7.69
CA THR A 138 -0.72 7.65 8.96
C THR A 138 0.28 8.38 9.86
N GLU A 139 1.52 7.92 9.87
CA GLU A 139 2.59 8.46 10.68
C GLU A 139 3.14 9.78 10.15
N ALA A 140 3.36 9.88 8.83
CA ALA A 140 3.74 11.13 8.18
C ALA A 140 2.77 12.26 8.52
N PHE A 141 1.46 11.98 8.44
CA PHE A 141 0.44 12.96 8.82
C PHE A 141 0.52 13.33 10.30
N SER A 142 0.54 12.34 11.20
CA SER A 142 0.60 12.58 12.65
C SER A 142 1.83 13.39 13.05
N GLN A 143 3.01 13.04 12.52
CA GLN A 143 4.25 13.74 12.84
C GLN A 143 4.29 15.16 12.26
N ALA A 144 3.71 15.40 11.08
CA ALA A 144 3.66 16.72 10.47
C ALA A 144 2.73 17.70 11.24
N THR A 145 1.74 17.16 11.96
CA THR A 145 0.69 17.97 12.61
C THR A 145 0.88 18.13 14.12
N MET A 146 1.56 17.19 14.79
CA MET A 146 1.82 17.23 16.23
C MET A 146 2.66 18.44 16.66
N SER A 147 2.32 19.01 17.82
CA SER A 147 3.20 19.97 18.51
C SER A 147 4.40 19.27 19.15
N ILE A 148 5.44 20.03 19.54
CA ILE A 148 6.64 19.48 20.19
C ILE A 148 6.28 18.64 21.44
N LYS A 149 5.32 19.13 22.25
CA LYS A 149 4.83 18.43 23.45
C LYS A 149 4.10 17.13 23.09
N GLN A 150 3.21 17.18 22.09
CA GLN A 150 2.49 16.00 21.61
C GLN A 150 3.44 14.96 21.01
N LEU A 151 4.42 15.40 20.22
CA LEU A 151 5.43 14.55 19.61
C LEU A 151 6.30 13.86 20.67
N LYS A 152 6.66 14.56 21.76
CA LYS A 152 7.39 13.95 22.88
C LYS A 152 6.57 12.85 23.55
N ASN A 153 5.29 13.11 23.83
CA ASN A 153 4.40 12.12 24.43
C ASN A 153 4.19 10.93 23.49
N TYR A 154 3.98 11.18 22.21
CA TYR A 154 3.87 10.16 21.17
C TYR A 154 5.10 9.25 21.10
N LYS A 155 6.30 9.85 21.07
CA LYS A 155 7.57 9.10 21.09
C LYS A 155 7.72 8.27 22.37
N ASN A 156 7.29 8.79 23.52
CA ASN A 156 7.27 8.03 24.76
C ASN A 156 6.30 6.83 24.70
N THR A 157 5.08 7.03 24.18
CA THR A 157 4.11 5.94 23.98
C THR A 157 4.64 4.86 23.04
N ILE A 158 5.24 5.24 21.91
CA ILE A 158 5.89 4.27 21.00
C ILE A 158 7.02 3.53 21.70
N SER A 159 7.81 4.21 22.52
CA SER A 159 8.88 3.56 23.29
C SER A 159 8.34 2.48 24.24
N ILE A 160 7.19 2.72 24.87
CA ILE A 160 6.53 1.71 25.71
C ILE A 160 6.04 0.53 24.86
N PHE A 161 5.45 0.80 23.70
CA PHE A 161 5.04 -0.26 22.77
C PHE A 161 6.23 -1.07 22.26
N ALA A 162 7.40 -0.48 22.08
CA ALA A 162 8.61 -1.21 21.71
C ALA A 162 9.00 -2.26 22.76
N LEU A 163 8.87 -1.93 24.07
CA LEU A 163 9.11 -2.91 25.15
C LEU A 163 8.11 -4.06 25.11
N ILE A 164 6.82 -3.76 24.90
CA ILE A 164 5.77 -4.78 24.76
C ILE A 164 6.04 -5.65 23.52
N TYR A 165 6.44 -5.03 22.41
CA TYR A 165 6.82 -5.71 21.18
C TYR A 165 7.96 -6.70 21.40
N PHE A 166 9.00 -6.36 22.17
CA PHE A 166 10.09 -7.31 22.47
C PHE A 166 9.58 -8.56 23.21
N GLY A 167 8.64 -8.40 24.15
CA GLY A 167 7.99 -9.53 24.81
C GLY A 167 7.19 -10.41 23.85
N ILE A 168 6.36 -9.79 23.01
CA ILE A 168 5.57 -10.47 21.96
C ILE A 168 6.49 -11.20 20.98
N PHE A 169 7.54 -10.53 20.50
CA PHE A 169 8.56 -11.06 19.60
C PHE A 169 9.24 -12.31 20.17
N TYR A 170 9.66 -12.27 21.45
CA TYR A 170 10.25 -13.42 22.13
C TYR A 170 9.29 -14.61 22.19
N ILE A 171 8.02 -14.38 22.53
CA ILE A 171 6.99 -15.44 22.59
C ILE A 171 6.76 -16.05 21.21
N LEU A 172 6.63 -15.21 20.17
CA LEU A 172 6.36 -15.63 18.79
C LEU A 172 7.51 -16.42 18.18
N ILE A 173 8.76 -16.01 18.40
CA ILE A 173 9.92 -16.79 17.93
C ILE A 173 9.95 -18.17 18.57
N ASN A 174 9.66 -18.27 19.86
CA ASN A 174 9.68 -19.56 20.56
C ASN A 174 8.53 -20.48 20.10
N LYS A 175 7.37 -19.92 19.75
CA LYS A 175 6.18 -20.69 19.34
C LYS A 175 6.19 -21.10 17.87
N ILE A 176 6.50 -20.16 16.97
CA ILE A 176 6.33 -20.31 15.52
C ILE A 176 7.64 -20.11 14.74
N GLY A 177 8.77 -19.92 15.42
CA GLY A 177 10.08 -19.78 14.80
C GLY A 177 10.19 -18.51 13.97
N ILE A 178 10.76 -18.66 12.78
CA ILE A 178 11.14 -17.55 11.89
C ILE A 178 9.93 -16.77 11.34
N TYR A 179 8.78 -17.43 11.20
CA TYR A 179 7.53 -16.78 10.81
C TYR A 179 7.05 -15.78 11.88
N GLY A 180 7.38 -16.05 13.14
CA GLY A 180 7.04 -15.20 14.27
C GLY A 180 7.68 -13.81 14.18
N ILE A 181 8.82 -13.67 13.50
CA ILE A 181 9.51 -12.39 13.30
C ILE A 181 8.64 -11.44 12.46
N ILE A 182 8.13 -11.90 11.32
CA ILE A 182 7.28 -11.07 10.44
C ILE A 182 5.96 -10.75 11.13
N ILE A 183 5.33 -11.74 11.78
CA ILE A 183 4.06 -11.54 12.48
C ILE A 183 4.20 -10.53 13.61
N ALA A 184 5.27 -10.60 14.41
CA ALA A 184 5.55 -9.62 15.45
C ALA A 184 5.70 -8.21 14.87
N ASN A 185 6.35 -8.07 13.71
CA ASN A 185 6.48 -6.79 13.01
C ASN A 185 5.12 -6.27 12.50
N CYS A 186 4.24 -7.15 12.01
CA CYS A 186 2.87 -6.77 11.66
C CYS A 186 2.11 -6.22 12.88
N LEU A 187 2.21 -6.90 14.04
CA LEU A 187 1.56 -6.45 15.27
C LEU A 187 2.11 -5.10 15.76
N ASN A 188 3.43 -4.89 15.67
CA ASN A 188 4.04 -3.61 16.01
C ASN A 188 3.51 -2.47 15.10
N MET A 189 3.45 -2.71 13.79
CA MET A 189 2.90 -1.73 12.85
C MET A 189 1.41 -1.49 13.09
N LEU A 190 0.63 -2.51 13.46
CA LEU A 190 -0.78 -2.37 13.78
C LEU A 190 -1.02 -1.46 15.00
N LEU A 191 -0.23 -1.62 16.07
CA LEU A 191 -0.33 -0.75 17.26
C LEU A 191 -0.04 0.72 16.90
N ARG A 192 0.96 0.97 16.05
CA ARG A 192 1.28 2.31 15.54
C ARG A 192 0.14 2.88 14.71
N ILE A 193 -0.42 2.10 13.79
CA ILE A 193 -1.58 2.49 12.97
C ILE A 193 -2.76 2.89 13.86
N ILE A 194 -3.11 2.09 14.87
CA ILE A 194 -4.22 2.39 15.80
C ILE A 194 -3.99 3.73 16.50
N THR A 195 -2.76 3.95 16.98
CA THR A 195 -2.38 5.19 17.70
C THR A 195 -2.44 6.41 16.79
N ASN A 196 -1.93 6.28 15.56
CA ASN A 196 -1.97 7.37 14.58
C ASN A 196 -3.42 7.68 14.19
N ILE A 197 -4.24 6.66 13.88
CA ILE A 197 -5.66 6.83 13.56
C ILE A 197 -6.40 7.52 14.71
N TYR A 198 -6.14 7.12 15.96
CA TYR A 198 -6.70 7.79 17.13
C TYR A 198 -6.34 9.27 17.17
N TYR A 199 -5.08 9.62 16.91
CA TYR A 199 -4.64 11.01 16.82
C TYR A 199 -5.30 11.77 15.66
N VAL A 200 -5.38 11.17 14.46
CA VAL A 200 -6.02 11.81 13.30
C VAL A 200 -7.50 12.05 13.57
N ASN A 201 -8.19 11.14 14.27
CA ASN A 201 -9.58 11.29 14.67
C ASN A 201 -9.77 12.49 15.62
N GLN A 202 -8.85 12.64 16.57
CA GLN A 202 -8.83 13.78 17.48
C GLN A 202 -8.53 15.09 16.75
N TYR A 203 -7.63 15.07 15.77
CA TYR A 203 -7.21 16.28 15.04
C TYR A 203 -8.31 16.89 14.17
N PHE A 204 -9.13 16.06 13.52
CA PHE A 204 -10.21 16.52 12.64
C PHE A 204 -11.58 16.68 13.33
N ASP A 205 -11.65 16.44 14.64
CA ASP A 205 -12.88 16.28 15.41
C ASP A 205 -13.78 15.15 14.86
N TRP A 206 -14.40 14.36 15.75
CA TRP A 206 -15.30 13.25 15.37
C TRP A 206 -16.51 13.68 14.51
N THR A 207 -16.76 14.98 14.38
CA THR A 207 -17.89 15.60 13.68
C THR A 207 -17.61 15.86 12.19
N ILE A 208 -16.37 16.09 11.78
CA ILE A 208 -16.01 16.12 10.34
C ILE A 208 -15.98 14.65 9.92
N GLN A 209 -16.98 14.24 9.13
CA GLN A 209 -17.11 12.88 8.62
C GLN A 209 -15.75 12.39 8.12
N TRP A 210 -15.11 11.52 8.90
CA TRP A 210 -14.07 10.65 8.40
C TRP A 210 -14.66 9.89 7.23
N SER A 211 -14.43 10.39 6.03
CA SER A 211 -14.86 9.74 4.80
C SER A 211 -14.04 8.46 4.72
N LYS A 212 -14.64 7.38 5.23
CA LYS A 212 -14.06 6.05 5.47
C LYS A 212 -12.90 5.83 4.49
N PRO A 213 -11.63 5.95 4.92
CA PRO A 213 -10.51 5.88 4.00
C PRO A 213 -10.51 4.55 3.25
N PHE A 214 -11.05 3.50 3.86
CA PHE A 214 -11.20 2.17 3.27
C PHE A 214 -12.53 1.93 2.54
N GLN A 215 -13.29 2.97 2.17
CA GLN A 215 -14.40 2.82 1.23
C GLN A 215 -13.84 2.63 -0.18
N PHE A 216 -13.70 1.37 -0.56
CA PHE A 216 -13.41 0.97 -1.93
C PHE A 216 -14.70 0.92 -2.74
N SER A 217 -14.59 1.23 -4.03
CA SER A 217 -15.68 0.97 -4.97
C SER A 217 -15.99 -0.53 -4.98
N TYR A 218 -17.26 -0.89 -5.00
CA TYR A 218 -17.71 -2.28 -5.07
C TYR A 218 -17.04 -3.06 -6.21
N TYR A 219 -16.88 -2.41 -7.38
CA TYR A 219 -16.18 -2.99 -8.53
C TYR A 219 -14.72 -3.33 -8.25
N TYR A 220 -14.01 -2.52 -7.47
CA TYR A 220 -12.61 -2.80 -7.12
C TYR A 220 -12.50 -4.04 -6.23
N VAL A 221 -13.37 -4.16 -5.24
CA VAL A 221 -13.41 -5.35 -4.36
C VAL A 221 -13.73 -6.60 -5.19
N LEU A 222 -14.70 -6.52 -6.11
CA LEU A 222 -15.01 -7.61 -7.02
C LEU A 222 -13.81 -8.01 -7.88
N ILE A 223 -13.11 -7.06 -8.48
CA ILE A 223 -11.91 -7.33 -9.31
C ILE A 223 -10.81 -7.97 -8.48
N LEU A 224 -10.56 -7.51 -7.25
CA LEU A 224 -9.58 -8.12 -6.36
C LEU A 224 -9.96 -9.56 -5.99
N VAL A 225 -11.22 -9.80 -5.61
CA VAL A 225 -11.70 -11.15 -5.27
C VAL A 225 -11.62 -12.08 -6.48
N PHE A 226 -12.02 -11.60 -7.65
CA PHE A 226 -11.91 -12.35 -8.90
C PHE A 226 -10.44 -12.64 -9.27
N SER A 227 -9.54 -11.68 -9.07
CA SER A 227 -8.11 -11.85 -9.30
C SER A 227 -7.48 -12.84 -8.32
N LEU A 228 -7.86 -12.79 -7.04
CA LEU A 228 -7.46 -13.77 -6.02
C LEU A 228 -7.95 -15.17 -6.38
N PHE A 229 -9.19 -15.28 -6.85
CA PHE A 229 -9.75 -16.54 -7.34
C PHE A 229 -8.92 -17.06 -8.51
N ILE A 230 -8.73 -16.29 -9.58
CA ILE A 230 -7.90 -16.69 -10.74
C ILE A 230 -6.51 -17.13 -10.28
N CYS A 231 -5.86 -16.36 -9.41
CA CYS A 231 -4.52 -16.69 -8.98
C CYS A 231 -4.47 -17.97 -8.13
N TYR A 232 -5.46 -18.19 -7.27
CA TYR A 232 -5.60 -19.44 -6.49
C TYR A 232 -5.76 -20.66 -7.40
N TYR A 233 -6.60 -20.57 -8.44
CA TYR A 233 -6.74 -21.66 -9.42
C TYR A 233 -5.45 -21.86 -10.23
N THR A 234 -4.78 -20.78 -10.62
CA THR A 234 -3.52 -20.83 -11.37
C THR A 234 -2.42 -21.52 -10.56
N GLU A 235 -2.28 -21.20 -9.27
CA GLU A 235 -1.32 -21.83 -8.35
C GLU A 235 -1.61 -23.34 -8.21
N LYS A 236 -2.89 -23.71 -8.06
CA LYS A 236 -3.32 -25.10 -7.93
C LYS A 236 -3.03 -25.92 -9.20
N CYS A 237 -3.34 -25.37 -10.38
CA CYS A 237 -3.02 -25.99 -11.67
C CYS A 237 -1.50 -26.12 -11.89
N SER A 238 -0.72 -25.09 -11.54
CA SER A 238 0.74 -25.11 -11.66
C SER A 238 1.35 -26.19 -10.78
N SER A 239 0.91 -26.30 -9.52
CA SER A 239 1.37 -27.33 -8.57
C SER A 239 1.08 -28.76 -9.06
N GLN A 240 -0.03 -28.96 -9.77
CA GLN A 240 -0.41 -30.26 -10.33
C GLN A 240 0.43 -30.65 -11.55
N SER A 241 0.93 -29.67 -12.32
CA SER A 241 1.81 -29.89 -13.47
C SER A 241 3.25 -30.30 -13.10
N VAL A 242 3.71 -29.93 -11.91
CA VAL A 242 5.07 -30.23 -11.41
C VAL A 242 5.20 -31.70 -10.95
N GLN A 243 4.09 -32.37 -10.59
CA GLN A 243 4.11 -33.77 -10.13
C GLN A 243 4.12 -34.82 -11.27
N HIS A 244 3.82 -34.45 -12.53
CA HIS A 244 3.83 -35.37 -13.68
C HIS A 244 4.79 -34.89 -14.80
N PRO A 245 6.11 -35.18 -14.71
CA PRO A 245 7.10 -34.59 -15.60
C PRO A 245 7.16 -35.17 -17.03
N LEU A 246 6.44 -36.26 -17.34
CA LEU A 246 6.68 -37.02 -18.59
C LEU A 246 5.59 -36.94 -19.68
N SER A 247 4.35 -36.48 -19.43
CA SER A 247 3.33 -36.38 -20.51
C SER A 247 3.20 -35.00 -21.16
N ASN A 248 3.68 -33.94 -20.50
CA ASN A 248 3.23 -32.57 -20.80
C ASN A 248 4.15 -31.70 -21.66
N LYS A 249 5.25 -32.22 -22.23
CA LYS A 249 6.08 -31.42 -23.16
C LYS A 249 5.30 -30.94 -24.39
N ARG A 250 4.31 -31.70 -24.88
CA ARG A 250 3.44 -31.28 -26.00
C ARG A 250 2.35 -30.28 -25.59
N GLU A 251 1.88 -30.34 -24.34
CA GLU A 251 0.86 -29.41 -23.83
C GLU A 251 1.46 -28.09 -23.36
N ALA A 252 2.64 -28.10 -22.77
CA ALA A 252 3.39 -26.89 -22.42
C ALA A 252 3.73 -26.05 -23.66
N LEU A 253 4.03 -26.70 -24.80
CA LEU A 253 4.23 -26.02 -26.08
C LEU A 253 2.92 -25.42 -26.63
N ARG A 254 1.77 -26.11 -26.45
CA ARG A 254 0.44 -25.60 -26.81
C ARG A 254 0.03 -24.41 -25.95
N LEU A 255 0.28 -24.44 -24.64
CA LEU A 255 0.00 -23.34 -23.72
C LEU A 255 0.91 -22.13 -23.97
N LYS A 256 2.19 -22.34 -24.30
CA LYS A 256 3.11 -21.27 -24.69
C LYS A 256 2.69 -20.56 -25.98
N ASN A 257 2.05 -21.27 -26.90
CA ASN A 257 1.47 -20.71 -28.13
C ASN A 257 0.05 -20.11 -27.94
N LEU A 258 -0.65 -20.44 -26.84
CA LEU A 258 -1.96 -19.89 -26.47
C LEU A 258 -1.87 -18.64 -25.58
N LEU A 259 -0.77 -18.47 -24.82
CA LEU A 259 -0.54 -17.28 -24.00
C LEU A 259 -0.57 -15.96 -24.80
N PRO A 260 0.03 -15.88 -26.01
CA PRO A 260 -0.07 -14.68 -26.85
C PRO A 260 -1.51 -14.39 -27.28
N SER A 261 -2.33 -15.41 -27.56
CA SER A 261 -3.71 -15.18 -28.02
C SER A 261 -4.67 -14.81 -26.89
N MET A 262 -4.43 -15.31 -25.67
CA MET A 262 -5.19 -14.96 -24.46
C MET A 262 -4.80 -13.57 -23.95
N LEU A 263 -3.50 -13.23 -23.94
CA LEU A 263 -3.03 -11.87 -23.62
C LEU A 263 -3.46 -10.86 -24.68
N CYS A 264 -3.46 -11.23 -25.97
CA CYS A 264 -3.98 -10.36 -27.02
C CYS A 264 -5.50 -10.16 -26.87
N LYS A 265 -6.29 -11.18 -26.50
CA LYS A 265 -7.73 -11.01 -26.21
C LYS A 265 -8.00 -10.16 -24.95
N LEU A 266 -7.17 -10.26 -23.92
CA LEU A 266 -7.25 -9.43 -22.70
C LEU A 266 -6.83 -7.97 -22.98
N VAL A 267 -5.80 -7.74 -23.79
CA VAL A 267 -5.36 -6.41 -24.23
C VAL A 267 -6.34 -5.79 -25.23
N ILE A 268 -6.96 -6.58 -26.11
CA ILE A 268 -8.03 -6.12 -27.01
C ILE A 268 -9.31 -5.78 -26.22
N SER A 269 -9.66 -6.55 -25.18
CA SER A 269 -10.77 -6.23 -24.26
C SER A 269 -10.49 -4.97 -23.42
N SER A 270 -9.24 -4.76 -22.99
CA SER A 270 -8.82 -3.51 -22.33
C SER A 270 -8.79 -2.31 -23.30
N LYS A 271 -8.43 -2.50 -24.58
CA LYS A 271 -8.55 -1.48 -25.62
C LYS A 271 -10.00 -1.14 -25.97
N ALA A 272 -10.94 -2.09 -25.83
CA ALA A 272 -12.38 -1.81 -25.98
C ALA A 272 -12.92 -0.89 -24.87
N ILE A 273 -12.30 -0.89 -23.68
CA ILE A 273 -12.63 0.02 -22.57
C ILE A 273 -11.85 1.35 -22.69
N SER A 274 -10.73 1.37 -23.41
CA SER A 274 -9.93 2.58 -23.71
C SER A 274 -10.36 3.34 -24.98
N CYS A 275 -11.48 3.00 -25.61
CA CYS A 275 -12.06 3.75 -26.75
C CYS A 275 -13.11 4.79 -26.34
N ALA A 276 -13.20 5.16 -25.06
CA ALA A 276 -14.07 6.24 -24.58
C ALA A 276 -13.40 7.63 -24.36
N PRO A 277 -12.31 8.06 -25.05
CA PRO A 277 -11.93 9.47 -25.07
C PRO A 277 -12.12 10.15 -26.45
N ILE A 278 -13.07 9.69 -27.28
CA ILE A 278 -13.39 10.35 -28.56
C ILE A 278 -14.69 11.17 -28.50
N THR A 279 -15.55 10.95 -27.50
CA THR A 279 -16.83 11.68 -27.38
C THR A 279 -16.68 13.04 -26.67
N PHE A 280 -15.66 13.22 -25.82
CA PHE A 280 -15.50 14.47 -25.05
C PHE A 280 -14.97 15.64 -25.90
N ASN A 281 -14.03 15.39 -26.83
CA ASN A 281 -13.53 16.43 -27.75
C ASN A 281 -14.58 16.87 -28.78
N ARG A 282 -15.50 15.97 -29.18
CA ARG A 282 -16.62 16.34 -30.07
C ARG A 282 -17.66 17.20 -29.35
N VAL A 283 -17.94 16.92 -28.08
CA VAL A 283 -18.89 17.72 -27.27
C VAL A 283 -18.32 19.10 -26.94
N ILE A 284 -17.01 19.22 -26.69
CA ILE A 284 -16.38 20.54 -26.51
C ILE A 284 -16.32 21.35 -27.81
N GLN A 285 -16.12 20.73 -28.98
CA GLN A 285 -16.21 21.47 -30.25
C GLN A 285 -17.61 21.96 -30.56
N THR A 286 -18.66 21.15 -30.35
CA THR A 286 -20.05 21.62 -30.57
C THR A 286 -20.49 22.68 -29.58
N LEU A 287 -19.92 22.73 -28.37
CA LEU A 287 -20.20 23.79 -27.38
C LEU A 287 -19.42 25.09 -27.64
N LEU A 288 -18.34 25.04 -28.42
CA LEU A 288 -17.56 26.23 -28.82
C LEU A 288 -18.13 26.89 -30.08
N ASP A 289 -18.76 26.13 -30.99
CA ASP A 289 -19.38 26.67 -32.22
C ASP A 289 -20.74 27.35 -31.99
N GLU A 290 -21.40 27.12 -30.84
CA GLU A 290 -22.74 27.67 -30.56
C GLU A 290 -22.75 29.09 -29.95
N LYS A 291 -21.57 29.71 -29.77
CA LYS A 291 -21.43 31.00 -29.04
C LYS A 291 -20.97 32.22 -29.85
N THR A 292 -21.08 32.20 -31.18
CA THR A 292 -20.84 33.40 -32.01
C THR A 292 -22.11 33.83 -32.77
N PRO A 293 -22.78 34.93 -32.39
CA PRO A 293 -23.82 35.51 -33.24
C PRO A 293 -23.18 36.15 -34.49
N PRO A 294 -23.79 36.03 -35.68
CA PRO A 294 -23.27 36.67 -36.88
C PRO A 294 -23.41 38.19 -36.78
N ILE A 295 -22.31 38.88 -37.06
CA ILE A 295 -22.26 40.31 -37.34
C ILE A 295 -22.86 40.51 -38.74
N SER A 296 -23.99 41.22 -38.80
CA SER A 296 -24.45 41.97 -39.97
C SER A 296 -25.17 43.21 -39.49
#